data_AF-A0AB40AKD8-F1
#
_entry.id   AF-A0AB40AKD8-F1
#
_cell.length_a   1.000
_cell.length_b   1.000
_cell.length_c   1.000
_cell.angle_alpha   90.00
_cell.angle_beta   90.00
_cell.angle_gamma   90.00
#
_symmetry.space_group_name_H-M   'P 1'
#
loop_
_entity.id
_entity.type
_entity.pdbx_description
1 polymer ?
#
loop_
_entity_poly.entity_id
_entity_poly.type
_entity_poly.pdbx_seq_one_letter_code
_entity_poly.pdbx_strand_id
1 'polypeptide(L)'
;MAMVLPLFSLAPDLVVSKLCLGTMTFGEQNSYQQSVSLLNQAFDAGINFFDSAEMYPVPQRRATYGRSEEYVGRWLKERKIPRDRVVLATKVSGPSGQMTWIRGGPMSLNTENILEAIDNSLVRLHTDYIDVYQIHWPDRYVPMFGETEYDPSRQYSSVPIEEQLDALGRAVDAGKIRYIGLSNETPYGLMKFLEHAKSTGLRPKVVSLQNSYNLLCRTFDLGLAECCHHERISMLAYSPMAMGILSGKYYLPGGGPSDARMNLYQGKYSEGESRYYLSSAILKSAVQAYANIAVKHGLTPASLAIAFVLRHPLLASALFGATKPCQLSEVLEASKVNLTEDILVELNEVHATYTNPCP
;
A
#
# COMPACT_ATOMS: atom_id res chain seq x y z
N MET A 1 2.98 18.86 -24.28
CA MET A 1 1.75 18.86 -23.45
C MET A 1 2.08 18.17 -22.14
N ALA A 2 1.79 18.80 -21.00
CA ALA A 2 1.94 18.16 -19.70
C ALA A 2 1.02 16.92 -19.65
N MET A 3 1.56 15.79 -19.19
CA MET A 3 0.84 14.52 -19.07
C MET A 3 -0.34 14.69 -18.11
N VAL A 4 -1.54 14.29 -18.51
CA VAL A 4 -2.70 14.27 -17.60
C VAL A 4 -2.83 12.85 -17.07
N LEU A 5 -2.37 12.62 -15.84
CA LEU A 5 -2.58 11.35 -15.16
C LEU A 5 -4.08 11.15 -14.87
N PRO A 6 -4.61 9.93 -15.01
CA PRO A 6 -6.00 9.66 -14.69
C PRO A 6 -6.26 9.91 -13.20
N LEU A 7 -7.35 10.63 -12.92
CA LEU A 7 -7.81 10.97 -11.58
C LEU A 7 -9.00 10.09 -11.19
N PHE A 8 -9.22 9.95 -9.88
CA PHE A 8 -10.32 9.22 -9.28
C PHE A 8 -10.91 10.02 -8.11
N SER A 9 -12.24 10.12 -8.02
CA SER A 9 -12.91 10.76 -6.88
C SER A 9 -13.01 9.76 -5.74
N LEU A 10 -12.07 9.79 -4.79
CA LEU A 10 -12.05 8.88 -3.64
C LEU A 10 -13.17 9.22 -2.65
N ALA A 11 -13.50 10.50 -2.53
CA ALA A 11 -14.66 11.03 -1.83
C ALA A 11 -15.20 12.26 -2.60
N PRO A 12 -16.37 12.83 -2.25
CA PRO A 12 -16.95 13.97 -2.97
C PRO A 12 -16.03 15.20 -3.09
N ASP A 13 -15.18 15.45 -2.11
CA ASP A 13 -14.23 16.57 -2.04
C ASP A 13 -12.75 16.12 -2.01
N LEU A 14 -12.50 14.86 -2.42
CA LEU A 14 -11.16 14.28 -2.42
C LEU A 14 -10.89 13.52 -3.72
N VAL A 15 -10.09 14.14 -4.59
CA VAL A 15 -9.67 13.57 -5.88
C VAL A 15 -8.21 13.14 -5.80
N VAL A 16 -7.93 11.89 -6.16
CA VAL A 16 -6.59 11.29 -6.13
C VAL A 16 -6.14 10.88 -7.52
N SER A 17 -4.84 10.92 -7.79
CA SER A 17 -4.26 10.28 -8.97
C SER A 17 -4.38 8.75 -8.85
N LYS A 18 -4.63 8.07 -9.98
CA LYS A 18 -4.66 6.59 -10.04
C LYS A 18 -3.32 5.92 -9.75
N LEU A 19 -2.24 6.69 -9.70
CA LEU A 19 -0.95 6.29 -9.17
C LEU A 19 -0.71 7.01 -7.85
N CYS A 20 -0.32 6.27 -6.82
CA CYS A 20 0.09 6.79 -5.53
C CYS A 20 1.55 6.41 -5.28
N LEU A 21 2.38 7.39 -4.92
CA LEU A 21 3.77 7.10 -4.58
C LEU A 21 3.85 6.66 -3.12
N GLY A 22 4.10 5.36 -2.91
CA GLY A 22 4.42 4.81 -1.60
C GLY A 22 5.86 5.13 -1.18
N THR A 23 6.04 5.42 0.10
CA THR A 23 7.29 6.01 0.62
C THR A 23 8.08 5.10 1.56
N MET A 24 7.75 3.80 1.61
CA MET A 24 8.33 2.88 2.59
C MET A 24 9.84 2.64 2.47
N THR A 25 10.49 3.04 1.37
CA THR A 25 11.96 2.95 1.23
C THR A 25 12.68 4.22 1.70
N PHE A 26 11.95 5.30 1.97
CA PHE A 26 12.51 6.62 2.24
C PHE A 26 13.04 6.71 3.66
N GLY A 27 14.35 6.92 3.78
CA GLY A 27 15.04 6.91 5.07
C GLY A 27 15.77 5.60 5.39
N GLU A 28 15.68 4.59 4.52
CA GLU A 28 16.47 3.35 4.58
C GLU A 28 17.21 3.12 3.26
N GLN A 29 16.55 2.52 2.25
CA GLN A 29 17.17 2.29 0.95
C GLN A 29 17.41 3.60 0.18
N ASN A 30 16.56 4.61 0.39
CA ASN A 30 16.70 5.92 -0.21
C ASN A 30 17.16 6.96 0.83
N SER A 31 18.22 7.69 0.49
CA SER A 31 18.61 8.90 1.23
C SER A 31 17.57 10.02 1.05
N TYR A 32 17.64 11.07 1.88
CA TYR A 32 16.74 12.21 1.76
C TYR A 32 16.76 12.82 0.35
N GLN A 33 17.95 13.03 -0.23
CA GLN A 33 18.09 13.61 -1.56
C GLN A 33 17.48 12.72 -2.65
N GLN A 34 17.63 11.39 -2.54
CA GLN A 34 17.00 10.46 -3.48
C GLN A 34 15.47 10.45 -3.33
N SER A 35 14.96 10.49 -2.09
CA SER A 35 13.52 10.62 -1.82
C SER A 35 12.95 11.91 -2.40
N VAL A 36 13.62 13.05 -2.20
CA VAL A 36 13.22 14.34 -2.80
C VAL A 36 13.22 14.28 -4.32
N SER A 37 14.21 13.62 -4.94
CA SER A 37 14.22 13.44 -6.40
C SER A 37 12.99 12.67 -6.90
N LEU A 38 12.59 11.61 -6.20
CA LEU A 38 11.41 10.82 -6.57
C LEU A 38 10.10 11.57 -6.30
N LEU A 39 10.00 12.27 -5.16
CA LEU A 39 8.84 13.09 -4.79
C LEU A 39 8.63 14.24 -5.79
N ASN A 40 9.71 14.93 -6.19
CA ASN A 40 9.65 15.96 -7.22
C ASN A 40 9.17 15.38 -8.55
N GLN A 41 9.79 14.28 -9.00
CA GLN A 41 9.41 13.65 -10.27
C GLN A 41 7.95 13.19 -10.29
N ALA A 42 7.45 12.60 -9.19
CA ALA A 42 6.06 12.19 -9.08
C ALA A 42 5.11 13.41 -9.13
N PHE A 43 5.36 14.42 -8.29
CA PHE A 43 4.53 15.61 -8.24
C PHE A 43 4.49 16.36 -9.58
N ASP A 44 5.65 16.49 -10.24
CA ASP A 44 5.79 17.18 -11.53
C ASP A 44 5.12 16.41 -12.67
N ALA A 45 5.02 15.08 -12.54
CA ALA A 45 4.24 14.23 -13.44
C ALA A 45 2.72 14.30 -13.18
N GLY A 46 2.27 15.01 -12.14
CA GLY A 46 0.86 15.18 -11.79
C GLY A 46 0.34 14.18 -10.75
N ILE A 47 1.20 13.38 -10.13
CA ILE A 47 0.80 12.54 -8.98
C ILE A 47 0.53 13.48 -7.81
N ASN A 48 -0.69 13.43 -7.27
CA ASN A 48 -1.06 14.19 -6.09
C ASN A 48 -1.14 13.31 -4.83
N PHE A 49 -1.15 11.98 -4.96
CA PHE A 49 -1.38 11.06 -3.85
C PHE A 49 -0.08 10.42 -3.37
N PHE A 50 0.22 10.58 -2.08
CA PHE A 50 1.42 10.06 -1.43
C PHE A 50 1.06 9.27 -0.17
N ASP A 51 1.61 8.07 -0.03
CA ASP A 51 1.31 7.16 1.08
C ASP A 51 2.57 6.90 1.91
N SER A 52 2.43 7.05 3.23
CA SER A 52 3.45 6.73 4.24
C SER A 52 2.85 5.90 5.37
N ALA A 53 3.60 5.70 6.46
CA ALA A 53 3.13 5.09 7.70
C ALA A 53 4.07 5.51 8.82
N GLU A 54 3.58 5.56 10.06
CA GLU A 54 4.41 5.90 11.20
C GLU A 54 5.64 4.97 11.36
N MET A 55 5.47 3.70 10.98
CA MET A 55 6.52 2.68 11.13
C MET A 55 7.59 2.75 10.04
N TYR A 56 7.33 3.47 8.95
CA TYR A 56 8.23 3.49 7.81
C TYR A 56 9.52 4.24 8.13
N PRO A 57 10.66 3.80 7.55
CA PRO A 57 10.81 2.88 6.41
C PRO A 57 10.87 1.38 6.76
N VAL A 58 10.96 0.55 5.71
CA VAL A 58 11.19 -0.91 5.79
C VAL A 58 12.57 -1.30 5.23
N PRO A 59 13.23 -2.36 5.76
CA PRO A 59 12.83 -3.18 6.92
C PRO A 59 12.77 -2.36 8.22
N GLN A 60 11.81 -2.71 9.08
CA GLN A 60 11.46 -1.92 10.25
C GLN A 60 12.55 -2.01 11.32
N ARG A 61 12.96 -0.86 11.88
CA ARG A 61 13.85 -0.82 13.03
C ARG A 61 13.69 0.48 13.83
N ARG A 62 13.97 0.41 15.13
CA ARG A 62 13.88 1.56 16.05
C ARG A 62 14.62 2.80 15.56
N ALA A 63 15.80 2.62 14.98
CA ALA A 63 16.67 3.72 14.55
C ALA A 63 16.12 4.55 13.37
N THR A 64 15.15 4.02 12.61
CA THR A 64 14.60 4.66 11.42
C THR A 64 13.10 4.92 11.49
N TYR A 65 12.43 4.44 12.53
CA TYR A 65 11.00 4.69 12.80
C TYR A 65 10.61 6.17 12.59
N GLY A 66 9.53 6.40 11.84
CA GLY A 66 9.00 7.74 11.53
C GLY A 66 9.71 8.50 10.41
N ARG A 67 10.90 8.07 9.97
CA ARG A 67 11.74 8.85 9.05
C ARG A 67 11.12 9.07 7.68
N SER A 68 10.28 8.15 7.22
CA SER A 68 9.59 8.33 5.94
C SER A 68 8.62 9.52 5.98
N GLU A 69 7.85 9.66 7.07
CA GLU A 69 6.97 10.82 7.28
C GLU A 69 7.78 12.12 7.43
N GLU A 70 8.90 12.09 8.17
CA GLU A 70 9.81 13.25 8.28
C GLU A 70 10.32 13.70 6.92
N TYR A 71 10.69 12.76 6.04
CA TYR A 71 11.17 13.09 4.70
C TYR A 71 10.07 13.72 3.84
N VAL A 72 8.86 13.19 3.89
CA VAL A 72 7.70 13.74 3.15
C VAL A 72 7.35 15.13 3.68
N GLY A 73 7.25 15.30 5.00
CA GLY A 73 6.93 16.59 5.62
C GLY A 73 7.98 17.66 5.34
N ARG A 74 9.26 17.29 5.45
CA ARG A 74 10.38 18.17 5.10
C ARG A 74 10.32 18.58 3.63
N TRP A 75 10.05 17.65 2.72
CA TRP A 75 9.90 17.95 1.29
C TRP A 75 8.75 18.93 1.01
N LEU A 76 7.56 18.72 1.60
CA LEU A 76 6.41 19.63 1.44
C LEU A 76 6.76 21.06 1.86
N LYS A 77 7.43 21.19 3.02
CA LYS A 77 7.85 22.48 3.57
C LYS A 77 8.92 23.16 2.73
N GLU A 78 9.99 22.44 2.37
CA GLU A 78 11.10 22.98 1.58
C GLU A 78 10.64 23.39 0.17
N ARG A 79 9.77 22.59 -0.45
CA ARG A 79 9.21 22.87 -1.78
C ARG A 79 8.07 23.88 -1.78
N LYS A 80 7.58 24.26 -0.59
CA LYS A 80 6.45 25.20 -0.38
C LYS A 80 5.22 24.77 -1.17
N ILE A 81 4.91 23.47 -1.17
CA ILE A 81 3.75 22.95 -1.87
C ILE A 81 2.48 23.35 -1.09
N PRO A 82 1.50 24.00 -1.73
CA PRO A 82 0.21 24.26 -1.10
C PRO A 82 -0.43 22.95 -0.64
N ARG A 83 -0.93 22.89 0.59
CA ARG A 83 -1.36 21.63 1.21
C ARG A 83 -2.54 20.96 0.47
N ASP A 84 -3.40 21.76 -0.18
CA ASP A 84 -4.52 21.33 -1.02
C ASP A 84 -4.11 20.74 -2.38
N ARG A 85 -2.84 20.88 -2.77
CA ARG A 85 -2.27 20.29 -3.98
C ARG A 85 -1.84 18.83 -3.82
N VAL A 86 -1.80 18.32 -2.59
CA VAL A 86 -1.39 16.95 -2.27
C VAL A 86 -2.45 16.27 -1.43
N VAL A 87 -2.58 14.96 -1.65
CA VAL A 87 -3.34 14.05 -0.80
C VAL A 87 -2.32 13.23 -0.04
N LEU A 88 -2.35 13.31 1.28
CA LEU A 88 -1.48 12.53 2.16
C LEU A 88 -2.27 11.42 2.81
N ALA A 89 -1.82 10.18 2.62
CA ALA A 89 -2.20 9.05 3.42
C ALA A 89 -1.07 8.63 4.35
N THR A 90 -1.41 8.37 5.61
CA THR A 90 -0.50 7.67 6.53
C THR A 90 -1.29 6.70 7.41
N LYS A 91 -0.59 5.95 8.26
CA LYS A 91 -1.16 4.79 8.93
C LYS A 91 -0.68 4.69 10.37
N VAL A 92 -1.59 4.26 11.25
CA VAL A 92 -1.28 3.78 12.59
C VAL A 92 -0.98 2.28 12.54
N SER A 93 0.14 1.88 13.12
CA SER A 93 0.54 0.48 13.22
C SER A 93 -0.38 -0.30 14.17
N GLY A 94 -0.80 -1.48 13.73
CA GLY A 94 -1.44 -2.47 14.60
C GLY A 94 -0.45 -3.14 15.56
N PRO A 95 -0.90 -4.12 16.35
CA PRO A 95 -0.07 -4.80 17.33
C PRO A 95 1.07 -5.57 16.66
N SER A 96 2.25 -5.56 17.28
CA SER A 96 3.41 -6.33 16.84
C SER A 96 4.29 -6.70 18.02
N GLY A 97 4.60 -7.99 18.15
CA GLY A 97 5.58 -8.48 19.13
C GLY A 97 7.02 -8.13 18.79
N GLN A 98 7.30 -7.69 17.55
CA GLN A 98 8.66 -7.36 17.09
C GLN A 98 8.96 -5.86 17.18
N MET A 99 7.96 -5.00 17.04
CA MET A 99 8.10 -3.54 17.00
C MET A 99 7.78 -2.87 18.35
N THR A 100 8.35 -3.38 19.43
CA THR A 100 8.06 -2.92 20.81
C THR A 100 8.48 -1.46 21.08
N TRP A 101 9.25 -0.85 20.19
CA TRP A 101 9.62 0.57 20.27
C TRP A 101 8.52 1.53 19.78
N ILE A 102 7.46 1.03 19.15
CA ILE A 102 6.30 1.84 18.76
C ILE A 102 5.35 1.87 19.95
N ARG A 103 5.21 3.04 20.58
CA ARG A 103 4.33 3.29 21.75
C ARG A 103 4.43 2.23 22.87
N GLY A 104 5.62 1.68 23.08
CA GLY A 104 5.87 0.71 24.16
C GLY A 104 5.46 -0.75 23.89
N GLY A 105 4.97 -1.09 22.69
CA GLY A 105 4.60 -2.46 22.34
C GLY A 105 3.15 -2.82 22.70
N PRO A 106 2.74 -4.09 22.51
CA PRO A 106 1.38 -4.46 22.06
C PRO A 106 0.26 -4.21 23.09
N MET A 107 -0.24 -2.98 23.11
CA MET A 107 -1.65 -2.61 22.97
C MET A 107 -1.57 -1.39 22.04
N SER A 108 -2.13 -1.45 20.82
CA SER A 108 -1.68 -0.55 19.75
C SER A 108 -2.78 0.22 19.04
N LEU A 109 -4.03 -0.25 19.08
CA LEU A 109 -5.16 0.41 18.42
C LEU A 109 -6.27 0.82 19.39
N ASN A 110 -5.95 0.97 20.68
CA ASN A 110 -6.87 1.60 21.63
C ASN A 110 -6.94 3.11 21.39
N THR A 111 -7.90 3.77 22.03
CA THR A 111 -8.17 5.20 21.81
C THR A 111 -6.94 6.08 22.02
N GLU A 112 -6.18 5.84 23.09
CA GLU A 112 -4.99 6.61 23.43
C GLU A 112 -3.91 6.47 22.34
N ASN A 113 -3.60 5.23 21.94
CA ASN A 113 -2.57 4.96 20.94
C ASN A 113 -2.91 5.55 19.57
N ILE A 114 -4.17 5.46 19.13
CA ILE A 114 -4.59 6.01 17.84
C ILE A 114 -4.41 7.54 17.83
N LEU A 115 -4.88 8.22 18.88
CA LEU A 115 -4.78 9.68 18.97
C LEU A 115 -3.31 10.14 19.09
N GLU A 116 -2.49 9.46 19.88
CA GLU A 116 -1.06 9.74 19.97
C GLU A 116 -0.34 9.51 18.64
N ALA A 117 -0.65 8.42 17.92
CA ALA A 117 -0.06 8.12 16.62
C ALA A 117 -0.38 9.21 15.59
N ILE A 118 -1.63 9.69 15.56
CA ILE A 118 -2.05 10.79 14.67
C ILE A 118 -1.25 12.05 14.97
N ASP A 119 -1.15 12.45 16.24
CA ASP A 119 -0.45 13.67 16.64
C ASP A 119 1.04 13.61 16.29
N ASN A 120 1.67 12.47 16.55
CA ASN A 120 3.07 12.25 16.18
C ASN A 120 3.29 12.27 14.66
N SER A 121 2.38 11.69 13.87
CA SER A 121 2.43 11.74 12.41
C SER A 121 2.28 13.17 11.88
N LEU A 122 1.35 13.97 12.42
CA LEU A 122 1.16 15.37 12.04
C LEU A 122 2.43 16.21 12.27
N VAL A 123 3.09 16.01 13.41
CA VAL A 123 4.37 16.66 13.73
C VAL A 123 5.44 16.32 12.70
N ARG A 124 5.64 15.04 12.38
CA ARG A 124 6.65 14.58 11.40
C ARG A 124 6.33 15.06 9.98
N LEU A 125 5.06 15.06 9.60
CA LEU A 125 4.59 15.51 8.28
C LEU A 125 4.56 17.05 8.15
N HIS A 126 4.77 17.80 9.24
CA HIS A 126 4.68 19.26 9.26
C HIS A 126 3.36 19.80 8.67
N THR A 127 2.23 19.20 9.07
CA THR A 127 0.89 19.59 8.62
C THR A 127 -0.14 19.45 9.73
N ASP A 128 -1.24 20.21 9.64
CA ASP A 128 -2.30 20.19 10.65
C ASP A 128 -3.37 19.12 10.38
N TYR A 129 -3.36 18.51 9.18
CA TYR A 129 -4.31 17.45 8.85
C TYR A 129 -3.76 16.40 7.87
N ILE A 130 -4.30 15.18 7.97
CA ILE A 130 -4.06 14.07 7.04
C ILE A 130 -5.33 13.83 6.21
N ASP A 131 -5.20 13.60 4.89
CA ASP A 131 -6.39 13.40 4.05
C ASP A 131 -7.02 12.02 4.28
N VAL A 132 -6.20 10.97 4.34
CA VAL A 132 -6.66 9.60 4.63
C VAL A 132 -5.79 8.98 5.71
N TYR A 133 -6.36 8.74 6.89
CA TYR A 133 -5.67 8.04 7.96
C TYR A 133 -6.13 6.59 8.02
N GLN A 134 -5.18 5.66 8.10
CA GLN A 134 -5.47 4.25 7.93
C GLN A 134 -5.06 3.42 9.14
N ILE A 135 -5.85 2.41 9.49
CA ILE A 135 -5.36 1.30 10.33
C ILE A 135 -4.49 0.42 9.44
N HIS A 136 -3.21 0.26 9.79
CA HIS A 136 -2.22 -0.41 8.91
C HIS A 136 -2.42 -1.94 8.85
N TRP A 137 -2.83 -2.55 9.96
CA TRP A 137 -3.33 -3.92 9.99
C TRP A 137 -4.27 -4.11 11.18
N PRO A 138 -5.14 -5.14 11.15
CA PRO A 138 -6.12 -5.34 12.22
C PRO A 138 -5.48 -5.56 13.59
N ASP A 139 -6.14 -5.07 14.65
CA ASP A 139 -5.76 -5.40 16.03
C ASP A 139 -6.04 -6.86 16.36
N ARG A 140 -7.09 -7.44 15.77
CA ARG A 140 -7.43 -8.85 15.97
C ARG A 140 -6.51 -9.77 15.17
N TYR A 141 -6.43 -11.03 15.59
CA TYR A 141 -5.82 -12.07 14.78
C TYR A 141 -6.54 -12.20 13.42
N VAL A 142 -5.74 -12.12 12.35
CA VAL A 142 -6.08 -12.52 10.99
C VAL A 142 -4.82 -13.18 10.38
N PRO A 143 -4.95 -14.16 9.48
CA PRO A 143 -3.82 -14.64 8.70
C PRO A 143 -3.28 -13.48 7.85
N MET A 144 -1.97 -13.25 7.92
CA MET A 144 -1.31 -12.11 7.28
C MET A 144 0.04 -12.52 6.71
N PHE A 145 0.56 -11.71 5.78
CA PHE A 145 1.94 -11.75 5.30
C PHE A 145 2.41 -13.14 4.80
N GLY A 146 1.55 -13.80 4.01
CA GLY A 146 1.80 -15.11 3.41
C GLY A 146 0.94 -16.23 3.99
N GLU A 147 0.30 -16.01 5.15
CA GLU A 147 -0.72 -16.93 5.67
C GLU A 147 -2.09 -16.66 5.03
N THR A 148 -2.87 -17.71 4.81
CA THR A 148 -4.24 -17.64 4.24
C THR A 148 -5.30 -18.30 5.10
N GLU A 149 -4.91 -19.26 5.94
CA GLU A 149 -5.85 -20.05 6.74
C GLU A 149 -6.11 -19.36 8.09
N TYR A 150 -7.39 -19.10 8.38
CA TYR A 150 -7.80 -18.55 9.66
C TYR A 150 -7.89 -19.68 10.70
N ASP A 151 -7.08 -19.57 11.76
CA ASP A 151 -7.11 -20.48 12.91
C ASP A 151 -7.73 -19.80 14.14
N PRO A 152 -8.96 -20.16 14.56
CA PRO A 152 -9.61 -19.55 15.72
C PRO A 152 -8.84 -19.78 17.03
N SER A 153 -7.96 -20.79 17.12
CA SER A 153 -7.16 -21.04 18.32
C SER A 153 -6.06 -20.01 18.56
N ARG A 154 -5.70 -19.22 17.53
CA ARG A 154 -4.72 -18.12 17.61
C ARG A 154 -5.33 -16.79 18.03
N GLN A 155 -6.64 -16.76 18.29
CA GLN A 155 -7.32 -15.56 18.76
C GLN A 155 -6.76 -15.10 20.11
N TYR A 156 -6.56 -13.80 20.23
CA TYR A 156 -6.17 -13.13 21.47
C TYR A 156 -7.16 -12.01 21.80
N SER A 157 -7.06 -11.46 23.01
CA SER A 157 -7.85 -10.29 23.38
C SER A 157 -7.37 -9.07 22.60
N SER A 158 -8.18 -8.61 21.65
CA SER A 158 -7.91 -7.44 20.81
C SER A 158 -8.74 -6.24 21.25
N VAL A 159 -8.27 -5.04 20.90
CA VAL A 159 -9.09 -3.83 21.01
C VAL A 159 -10.32 -3.98 20.10
N PRO A 160 -11.55 -3.73 20.60
CA PRO A 160 -12.76 -3.81 19.78
C PRO A 160 -12.73 -2.86 18.56
N ILE A 161 -13.36 -3.27 17.46
CA ILE A 161 -13.46 -2.44 16.24
C ILE A 161 -14.20 -1.12 16.54
N GLU A 162 -15.15 -1.17 17.46
CA GLU A 162 -15.95 -0.03 17.90
C GLU A 162 -15.06 1.04 18.53
N GLU A 163 -14.18 0.67 19.46
CA GLU A 163 -13.24 1.59 20.09
C GLU A 163 -12.27 2.18 19.06
N GLN A 164 -11.75 1.35 18.16
CA GLN A 164 -10.85 1.78 17.09
C GLN A 164 -11.50 2.85 16.20
N LEU A 165 -12.74 2.61 15.76
CA LEU A 165 -13.47 3.54 14.90
C LEU A 165 -13.88 4.81 15.66
N ASP A 166 -14.32 4.70 16.91
CA ASP A 166 -14.69 5.85 17.72
C ASP A 166 -13.49 6.79 17.93
N ALA A 167 -12.29 6.24 18.15
CA ALA A 167 -11.06 7.02 18.24
C ALA A 167 -10.75 7.78 16.93
N LEU A 168 -10.90 7.12 15.79
CA LEU A 168 -10.76 7.75 14.47
C LEU A 168 -11.83 8.83 14.25
N GLY A 169 -13.07 8.59 14.69
CA GLY A 169 -14.15 9.56 14.65
C GLY A 169 -13.82 10.84 15.43
N ARG A 170 -13.27 10.72 16.63
CA ARG A 170 -12.80 11.87 17.42
C ARG A 170 -11.73 12.68 16.69
N ALA A 171 -10.84 12.02 15.95
CA ALA A 171 -9.83 12.69 15.14
C ALA A 171 -10.42 13.38 13.89
N VAL A 172 -11.47 12.81 13.30
CA VAL A 172 -12.26 13.46 12.24
C VAL A 172 -12.92 14.72 12.77
N ASP A 173 -13.61 14.63 13.90
CA ASP A 173 -14.30 15.77 14.52
C ASP A 173 -13.31 16.89 14.93
N ALA A 174 -12.12 16.51 15.37
CA ALA A 174 -11.03 17.45 15.68
C ALA A 174 -10.35 18.05 14.43
N GLY A 175 -10.72 17.63 13.22
CA GLY A 175 -10.14 18.09 11.96
C GLY A 175 -8.72 17.59 11.67
N LYS A 176 -8.19 16.68 12.49
CA LYS A 176 -6.84 16.11 12.35
C LYS A 176 -6.74 15.13 11.17
N ILE A 177 -7.83 14.46 10.85
CA ILE A 177 -7.94 13.56 9.69
C ILE A 177 -9.22 13.86 8.92
N ARG A 178 -9.20 13.79 7.58
CA ARG A 178 -10.40 14.04 6.76
C ARG A 178 -11.22 12.78 6.51
N TYR A 179 -10.54 11.68 6.24
CA TYR A 179 -11.12 10.38 5.89
C TYR A 179 -10.36 9.22 6.55
N ILE A 180 -11.06 8.09 6.64
CA ILE A 180 -10.61 6.84 7.24
C ILE A 180 -10.42 5.80 6.14
N GLY A 181 -9.31 5.08 6.20
CA GLY A 181 -9.08 3.86 5.44
C GLY A 181 -8.74 2.69 6.35
N LEU A 182 -8.86 1.48 5.81
CA LEU A 182 -8.42 0.25 6.45
C LEU A 182 -7.32 -0.37 5.60
N SER A 183 -6.46 -1.21 6.18
CA SER A 183 -5.41 -1.90 5.44
C SER A 183 -5.22 -3.32 5.96
N ASN A 184 -4.89 -4.23 5.05
CA ASN A 184 -4.74 -5.65 5.32
C ASN A 184 -5.96 -6.28 6.03
N GLU A 185 -7.15 -5.73 5.74
CA GLU A 185 -8.40 -6.19 6.32
C GLU A 185 -9.04 -7.31 5.50
N THR A 186 -9.97 -8.02 6.14
CA THR A 186 -10.77 -9.10 5.57
C THR A 186 -12.21 -8.66 5.32
N PRO A 187 -13.02 -9.42 4.56
CA PRO A 187 -14.44 -9.11 4.38
C PRO A 187 -15.18 -8.92 5.71
N TYR A 188 -14.90 -9.77 6.70
CA TYR A 188 -15.50 -9.67 8.03
C TYR A 188 -15.17 -8.34 8.70
N GLY A 189 -13.89 -7.96 8.78
CA GLY A 189 -13.47 -6.75 9.46
C GLY A 189 -14.00 -5.50 8.75
N LEU A 190 -13.90 -5.45 7.42
CA LEU A 190 -14.48 -4.38 6.62
C LEU A 190 -15.97 -4.19 6.94
N MET A 191 -16.77 -5.25 6.86
CA MET A 191 -18.20 -5.15 7.11
C MET A 191 -18.51 -4.74 8.55
N LYS A 192 -17.72 -5.17 9.54
CA LYS A 192 -17.89 -4.76 10.94
C LYS A 192 -17.56 -3.29 11.18
N PHE A 193 -16.48 -2.77 10.60
CA PHE A 193 -16.20 -1.34 10.63
C PHE A 193 -17.35 -0.53 10.01
N LEU A 194 -17.87 -0.96 8.87
CA LEU A 194 -18.94 -0.24 8.17
C LEU A 194 -20.29 -0.33 8.90
N GLU A 195 -20.59 -1.45 9.55
CA GLU A 195 -21.77 -1.62 10.40
C GLU A 195 -21.74 -0.62 11.57
N HIS A 196 -20.61 -0.55 12.30
CA HIS A 196 -20.45 0.42 13.39
C HIS A 196 -20.37 1.87 12.90
N ALA A 197 -19.80 2.11 11.71
CA ALA A 197 -19.78 3.45 11.10
C ALA A 197 -21.20 3.95 10.78
N LYS A 198 -22.15 3.05 10.48
CA LYS A 198 -23.55 3.42 10.23
C LYS A 198 -24.24 3.90 11.51
N SER A 199 -24.01 3.26 12.66
CA SER A 199 -24.62 3.64 13.94
C SER A 199 -24.05 4.95 14.52
N THR A 200 -22.79 5.26 14.22
CA THR A 200 -22.08 6.46 14.70
C THR A 200 -22.10 7.64 13.71
N GLY A 201 -22.67 7.47 12.52
CA GLY A 201 -22.68 8.51 11.48
C GLY A 201 -21.35 8.69 10.73
N LEU A 202 -20.31 7.93 11.08
CA LEU A 202 -18.98 7.97 10.45
C LEU A 202 -18.94 7.27 9.08
N ARG A 203 -20.01 6.61 8.66
CA ARG A 203 -20.04 5.82 7.41
C ARG A 203 -19.52 6.55 6.16
N PRO A 204 -19.82 7.85 5.93
CA PRO A 204 -19.29 8.59 4.78
C PRO A 204 -17.78 8.86 4.86
N LYS A 205 -17.18 8.65 6.04
CA LYS A 205 -15.75 8.90 6.30
C LYS A 205 -14.88 7.68 6.05
N VAL A 206 -15.44 6.47 6.06
CA VAL A 206 -14.72 5.24 5.68
C VAL A 206 -14.79 5.09 4.16
N VAL A 207 -13.66 5.31 3.47
CA VAL A 207 -13.64 5.47 2.00
C VAL A 207 -12.75 4.50 1.25
N SER A 208 -11.80 3.86 1.94
CA SER A 208 -10.79 3.05 1.27
C SER A 208 -10.36 1.80 2.03
N LEU A 209 -9.93 0.80 1.26
CA LEU A 209 -9.28 -0.41 1.74
C LEU A 209 -7.96 -0.61 1.00
N GLN A 210 -6.85 -0.60 1.73
CA GLN A 210 -5.49 -0.76 1.22
C GLN A 210 -5.00 -2.20 1.41
N ASN A 211 -5.17 -3.03 0.38
CA ASN A 211 -4.74 -4.42 0.38
C ASN A 211 -3.77 -4.71 -0.78
N SER A 212 -3.02 -5.81 -0.67
CA SER A 212 -2.15 -6.25 -1.75
C SER A 212 -3.00 -6.70 -2.94
N TYR A 213 -2.66 -6.21 -4.13
CA TYR A 213 -3.26 -6.68 -5.37
C TYR A 213 -2.26 -6.56 -6.51
N ASN A 214 -1.94 -7.68 -7.15
CA ASN A 214 -1.03 -7.79 -8.29
C ASN A 214 -1.23 -9.15 -8.99
N LEU A 215 -0.48 -9.40 -10.07
CA LEU A 215 -0.58 -10.65 -10.84
C LEU A 215 -0.36 -11.92 -10.00
N LEU A 216 0.40 -11.84 -8.91
CA LEU A 216 0.73 -12.96 -8.03
C LEU A 216 -0.17 -13.04 -6.79
N CYS A 217 -1.02 -12.04 -6.55
CA CYS A 217 -1.91 -11.96 -5.40
C CYS A 217 -3.20 -11.23 -5.81
N ARG A 218 -4.25 -12.02 -6.05
CA ARG A 218 -5.61 -11.60 -6.41
C ARG A 218 -6.63 -12.05 -5.36
N THR A 219 -6.19 -12.28 -4.11
CA THR A 219 -7.06 -12.69 -3.00
C THR A 219 -8.17 -11.68 -2.70
N PHE A 220 -7.98 -10.42 -3.06
CA PHE A 220 -9.02 -9.39 -3.02
C PHE A 220 -10.29 -9.79 -3.81
N ASP A 221 -10.13 -10.47 -4.95
CA ASP A 221 -11.24 -10.90 -5.83
C ASP A 221 -12.15 -11.94 -5.16
N LEU A 222 -11.69 -12.65 -4.12
CA LEU A 222 -12.41 -13.77 -3.50
C LEU A 222 -13.59 -13.35 -2.61
N GLY A 223 -13.64 -12.09 -2.17
CA GLY A 223 -14.76 -11.61 -1.35
C GLY A 223 -14.70 -10.13 -0.99
N LEU A 224 -13.49 -9.55 -0.89
CA LEU A 224 -13.35 -8.12 -0.64
C LEU A 224 -13.88 -7.29 -1.80
N ALA A 225 -13.72 -7.75 -3.05
CA ALA A 225 -14.26 -7.07 -4.23
C ALA A 225 -15.79 -6.90 -4.14
N GLU A 226 -16.52 -7.94 -3.76
CA GLU A 226 -17.98 -7.89 -3.58
C GLU A 226 -18.36 -6.90 -2.47
N CYS A 227 -17.74 -7.02 -1.29
CA CYS A 227 -18.00 -6.10 -0.17
C CYS A 227 -17.71 -4.64 -0.57
N CYS A 228 -16.55 -4.38 -1.18
CA CYS A 228 -16.14 -3.05 -1.60
C CYS A 228 -17.09 -2.46 -2.66
N HIS A 229 -17.55 -3.27 -3.62
CA HIS A 229 -18.51 -2.83 -4.63
C HIS A 229 -19.83 -2.39 -3.99
N HIS A 230 -20.44 -3.24 -3.17
CA HIS A 230 -21.74 -2.97 -2.54
C HIS A 230 -21.69 -1.84 -1.52
N GLU A 231 -20.58 -1.74 -0.78
CA GLU A 231 -20.38 -0.70 0.22
C GLU A 231 -19.62 0.52 -0.32
N ARG A 232 -19.38 0.62 -1.64
CA ARG A 232 -18.71 1.79 -2.25
C ARG A 232 -17.39 2.15 -1.56
N ILE A 233 -16.61 1.14 -1.20
CA ILE A 233 -15.26 1.30 -0.65
C ILE A 233 -14.26 1.12 -1.78
N SER A 234 -13.35 2.09 -1.92
CA SER A 234 -12.39 2.07 -3.02
C SER A 234 -11.14 1.26 -2.66
N MET A 235 -10.61 0.51 -3.62
CA MET A 235 -9.36 -0.24 -3.42
C MET A 235 -8.14 0.67 -3.61
N LEU A 236 -7.22 0.61 -2.65
CA LEU A 236 -5.86 1.12 -2.75
C LEU A 236 -4.90 -0.09 -2.87
N ALA A 237 -4.45 -0.41 -4.08
CA ALA A 237 -3.65 -1.61 -4.31
C ALA A 237 -2.18 -1.37 -3.97
N TYR A 238 -1.66 -1.98 -2.91
CA TYR A 238 -0.23 -1.93 -2.59
C TYR A 238 0.56 -3.09 -3.21
N SER A 239 1.87 -2.91 -3.31
CA SER A 239 2.80 -3.88 -3.92
C SER A 239 2.38 -4.35 -5.33
N PRO A 240 2.05 -3.44 -6.27
CA PRO A 240 1.64 -3.83 -7.62
C PRO A 240 2.74 -4.59 -8.37
N MET A 241 4.01 -4.42 -7.94
CA MET A 241 5.18 -5.11 -8.48
C MET A 241 5.68 -6.26 -7.60
N ALA A 242 4.98 -6.64 -6.52
CA ALA A 242 5.40 -7.67 -5.56
C ALA A 242 6.86 -7.49 -5.10
N MET A 243 7.19 -6.35 -4.49
CA MET A 243 8.58 -5.98 -4.13
C MET A 243 9.59 -5.98 -5.31
N GLY A 244 9.09 -5.80 -6.53
CA GLY A 244 9.88 -5.81 -7.77
C GLY A 244 10.05 -7.20 -8.38
N ILE A 245 9.43 -8.24 -7.82
CA ILE A 245 9.53 -9.62 -8.32
C ILE A 245 8.95 -9.74 -9.73
N LEU A 246 7.83 -9.06 -9.99
CA LEU A 246 7.19 -9.04 -11.31
C LEU A 246 8.02 -8.37 -12.41
N SER A 247 9.15 -7.74 -12.08
CA SER A 247 10.11 -7.27 -13.09
C SER A 247 11.01 -8.40 -13.62
N GLY A 248 10.94 -9.61 -13.04
CA GLY A 248 11.79 -10.76 -13.36
C GLY A 248 13.24 -10.64 -12.87
N LYS A 249 13.63 -9.51 -12.25
CA LYS A 249 15.05 -9.19 -11.98
C LYS A 249 15.76 -10.20 -11.08
N TYR A 250 15.06 -10.81 -10.12
CA TYR A 250 15.65 -11.79 -9.20
C TYR A 250 15.94 -13.14 -9.85
N TYR A 251 15.40 -13.38 -11.06
CA TYR A 251 15.58 -14.62 -11.80
C TYR A 251 16.51 -14.50 -13.00
N LEU A 252 17.17 -13.34 -13.15
CA LEU A 252 18.25 -13.15 -14.12
C LEU A 252 19.48 -14.01 -13.75
N PRO A 253 20.35 -14.35 -14.72
CA PRO A 253 21.64 -14.97 -14.42
C PRO A 253 22.40 -14.15 -13.37
N GLY A 254 22.89 -14.82 -12.31
CA GLY A 254 23.57 -14.16 -11.19
C GLY A 254 22.67 -13.58 -10.10
N GLY A 255 21.34 -13.81 -10.15
CA GLY A 255 20.40 -13.44 -9.07
C GLY A 255 19.92 -11.99 -9.09
N GLY A 256 20.25 -11.24 -10.14
CA GLY A 256 19.83 -9.84 -10.30
C GLY A 256 20.69 -8.82 -9.56
N PRO A 257 20.27 -7.53 -9.56
CA PRO A 257 21.04 -6.45 -8.95
C PRO A 257 21.20 -6.63 -7.43
N SER A 258 22.40 -6.37 -6.90
CA SER A 258 22.69 -6.46 -5.45
C SER A 258 21.94 -5.42 -4.62
N ASP A 259 21.55 -4.30 -5.24
CA ASP A 259 20.76 -3.23 -4.62
C ASP A 259 19.24 -3.43 -4.73
N ALA A 260 18.80 -4.55 -5.32
CA ALA A 260 17.38 -4.92 -5.33
C ALA A 260 16.94 -5.32 -3.92
N ARG A 261 15.72 -4.93 -3.52
CA ARG A 261 15.24 -5.05 -2.13
C ARG A 261 15.48 -6.41 -1.48
N MET A 262 15.09 -7.50 -2.14
CA MET A 262 15.23 -8.85 -1.56
C MET A 262 16.68 -9.33 -1.49
N ASN A 263 17.56 -8.81 -2.35
CA ASN A 263 18.99 -9.12 -2.33
C ASN A 263 19.71 -8.28 -1.26
N LEU A 264 19.38 -6.99 -1.18
CA LEU A 264 19.96 -6.05 -0.22
C LEU A 264 19.62 -6.40 1.23
N TYR A 265 18.40 -6.88 1.48
CA TYR A 265 17.90 -7.21 2.83
C TYR A 265 17.72 -8.70 3.08
N GLN A 266 18.44 -9.54 2.34
CA GLN A 266 18.41 -10.99 2.56
C GLN A 266 18.76 -11.34 4.02
N GLY A 267 17.90 -12.13 4.66
CA GLY A 267 17.96 -12.52 6.08
C GLY A 267 17.62 -11.40 7.06
N LYS A 268 17.19 -10.23 6.58
CA LYS A 268 16.92 -9.03 7.40
C LYS A 268 15.51 -8.48 7.21
N TYR A 269 14.72 -9.06 6.30
CA TYR A 269 13.36 -8.61 6.04
C TYR A 269 12.37 -9.77 6.06
N SER A 270 12.14 -10.31 7.26
CA SER A 270 11.35 -11.53 7.47
C SER A 270 9.96 -11.47 6.85
N GLU A 271 9.27 -10.33 6.94
CA GLU A 271 7.93 -10.14 6.36
C GLU A 271 7.94 -10.27 4.82
N GLY A 272 8.96 -9.70 4.16
CA GLY A 272 9.12 -9.85 2.71
C GLY A 272 9.49 -11.28 2.32
N GLU A 273 10.35 -11.92 3.10
CA GLU A 273 10.86 -13.27 2.83
C GLU A 273 9.81 -14.36 3.10
N SER A 274 9.02 -14.24 4.16
CA SER A 274 7.93 -15.17 4.47
C SER A 274 6.88 -15.16 3.37
N ARG A 275 6.57 -13.97 2.86
CA ARG A 275 5.53 -13.78 1.85
C ARG A 275 5.95 -14.20 0.45
N TYR A 276 7.17 -13.87 0.04
CA TYR A 276 7.60 -13.96 -1.36
C TYR A 276 8.68 -15.00 -1.63
N TYR A 277 8.94 -15.90 -0.67
CA TYR A 277 9.89 -17.03 -0.71
C TYR A 277 10.52 -17.30 -2.09
N LEU A 278 11.61 -16.58 -2.41
CA LEU A 278 12.13 -16.45 -3.79
C LEU A 278 12.61 -17.76 -4.40
N SER A 279 12.96 -18.74 -3.56
CA SER A 279 13.35 -20.09 -3.97
C SER A 279 12.17 -20.97 -4.40
N SER A 280 10.93 -20.51 -4.23
CA SER A 280 9.73 -21.20 -4.70
C SER A 280 9.76 -21.37 -6.22
N ALA A 281 9.74 -22.64 -6.66
CA ALA A 281 9.65 -22.99 -8.07
C ALA A 281 8.34 -22.51 -8.70
N ILE A 282 7.23 -22.55 -7.94
CA ILE A 282 5.90 -22.08 -8.38
C ILE A 282 5.95 -20.58 -8.66
N LEU A 283 6.50 -19.80 -7.72
CA LEU A 283 6.64 -18.36 -7.88
C LEU A 283 7.50 -18.00 -9.09
N LYS A 284 8.65 -18.67 -9.24
CA LYS A 284 9.55 -18.47 -10.38
C LYS A 284 8.84 -18.76 -11.71
N SER A 285 8.11 -19.88 -11.80
CA SER A 285 7.37 -20.25 -13.00
C SER A 285 6.27 -19.26 -13.34
N ALA A 286 5.51 -18.77 -12.34
CA ALA A 286 4.49 -17.76 -12.54
C ALA A 286 5.08 -16.45 -13.07
N VAL A 287 6.17 -15.97 -12.47
CA VAL A 287 6.85 -14.74 -12.89
C VAL A 287 7.41 -14.87 -14.30
N GLN A 288 8.01 -16.00 -14.65
CA GLN A 288 8.51 -16.24 -16.01
C GLN A 288 7.36 -16.28 -17.02
N ALA A 289 6.23 -16.89 -16.68
CA ALA A 289 5.06 -16.94 -17.55
C ALA A 289 4.51 -15.53 -17.82
N TYR A 290 4.35 -14.70 -16.79
CA TYR A 290 3.94 -13.30 -16.96
C TYR A 290 4.96 -12.48 -17.76
N ALA A 291 6.26 -12.67 -17.52
CA ALA A 291 7.30 -12.00 -18.28
C ALA A 291 7.28 -12.39 -19.78
N ASN A 292 7.02 -13.66 -20.09
CA ASN A 292 6.88 -14.14 -21.47
C ASN A 292 5.68 -13.49 -22.17
N ILE A 293 4.54 -13.35 -21.48
CA ILE A 293 3.36 -12.63 -22.01
C ILE A 293 3.73 -11.17 -22.31
N ALA A 294 4.43 -10.50 -21.39
CA ALA A 294 4.85 -9.12 -21.61
C ALA A 294 5.69 -8.98 -22.89
N VAL A 295 6.72 -9.83 -23.04
CA VAL A 295 7.61 -9.83 -24.22
C VAL A 295 6.84 -10.13 -25.51
N LYS A 296 5.95 -11.14 -25.49
CA LYS A 296 5.11 -11.52 -26.64
C LYS A 296 4.29 -10.34 -27.18
N HIS A 297 3.81 -9.48 -26.28
CA HIS A 297 2.97 -8.32 -26.60
C HIS A 297 3.74 -6.99 -26.65
N GLY A 298 5.08 -7.03 -26.67
CA GLY A 298 5.91 -5.83 -26.81
C GLY A 298 5.91 -4.91 -25.58
N LEU A 299 5.59 -5.44 -24.40
CA LEU A 299 5.57 -4.73 -23.13
C LEU A 299 6.78 -5.12 -22.26
N THR A 300 7.19 -4.24 -21.35
CA THR A 300 8.05 -4.68 -20.24
C THR A 300 7.21 -5.43 -19.19
N PRO A 301 7.81 -6.35 -18.42
CA PRO A 301 7.10 -7.01 -17.32
C PRO A 301 6.51 -6.03 -16.31
N ALA A 302 7.19 -4.89 -16.05
CA ALA A 302 6.67 -3.86 -15.16
C ALA A 302 5.47 -3.13 -15.77
N SER A 303 5.52 -2.81 -17.07
CA SER A 303 4.38 -2.22 -17.78
C SER A 303 3.14 -3.12 -17.72
N LEU A 304 3.31 -4.41 -17.98
CA LEU A 304 2.22 -5.40 -17.91
C LEU A 304 1.62 -5.47 -16.50
N ALA A 305 2.47 -5.60 -15.46
CA ALA A 305 2.01 -5.74 -14.08
C ALA A 305 1.28 -4.50 -13.55
N ILE A 306 1.80 -3.31 -13.82
CA ILE A 306 1.16 -2.05 -13.41
C ILE A 306 -0.16 -1.84 -14.16
N ALA A 307 -0.20 -2.06 -15.48
CA ALA A 307 -1.41 -1.94 -16.28
C ALA A 307 -2.50 -2.92 -15.82
N PHE A 308 -2.12 -4.14 -15.42
CA PHE A 308 -3.05 -5.12 -14.86
C PHE A 308 -3.71 -4.65 -13.55
N VAL A 309 -2.97 -3.98 -12.68
CA VAL A 309 -3.55 -3.40 -11.46
C VAL A 309 -4.46 -2.23 -11.80
N LEU A 310 -4.00 -1.31 -12.66
CA LEU A 310 -4.70 -0.06 -13.00
C LEU A 310 -6.06 -0.27 -13.68
N ARG A 311 -6.28 -1.41 -14.35
CA ARG A 311 -7.56 -1.76 -14.98
C ARG A 311 -8.62 -2.28 -14.02
N HIS A 312 -8.29 -2.62 -12.77
CA HIS A 312 -9.28 -3.19 -11.86
C HIS A 312 -10.42 -2.19 -11.60
N PRO A 313 -11.71 -2.58 -11.76
CA PRO A 313 -12.83 -1.65 -11.77
C PRO A 313 -13.05 -0.92 -10.43
N LEU A 314 -12.65 -1.54 -9.31
CA LEU A 314 -12.74 -0.94 -7.97
C LEU A 314 -11.49 -0.17 -7.54
N LEU A 315 -10.46 -0.08 -8.40
CA LEU A 315 -9.22 0.60 -8.04
C LEU A 315 -9.41 2.13 -8.04
N ALA A 316 -9.15 2.75 -6.89
CA ALA A 316 -8.91 4.20 -6.81
C ALA A 316 -7.47 4.55 -7.18
N SER A 317 -6.48 3.86 -6.58
CA SER A 317 -5.07 4.15 -6.84
C SER A 317 -4.16 2.95 -6.61
N ALA A 318 -3.15 2.80 -7.47
CA ALA A 318 -2.08 1.82 -7.32
C ALA A 318 -0.89 2.44 -6.56
N LEU A 319 -0.62 1.92 -5.37
CA LEU A 319 0.49 2.35 -4.51
C LEU A 319 1.79 1.67 -4.95
N PHE A 320 2.51 2.34 -5.84
CA PHE A 320 3.79 1.86 -6.34
C PHE A 320 4.94 2.37 -5.48
N GLY A 321 6.06 1.66 -5.50
CA GLY A 321 7.31 2.10 -4.90
C GLY A 321 8.41 2.18 -5.94
N ALA A 322 9.30 3.16 -5.80
CA ALA A 322 10.47 3.33 -6.65
C ALA A 322 11.68 3.65 -5.77
N THR A 323 12.85 3.17 -6.19
CA THR A 323 14.14 3.44 -5.55
C THR A 323 15.07 4.25 -6.45
N LYS A 324 14.73 4.33 -7.74
CA LYS A 324 15.47 5.05 -8.78
C LYS A 324 14.48 5.81 -9.68
N PRO A 325 14.82 7.01 -10.20
CA PRO A 325 13.95 7.77 -11.08
C PRO A 325 13.46 7.03 -12.33
N CYS A 326 14.29 6.15 -12.90
CA CYS A 326 13.91 5.35 -14.07
C CYS A 326 12.75 4.37 -13.79
N GLN A 327 12.64 3.84 -12.57
CA GLN A 327 11.54 2.95 -12.18
C GLN A 327 10.22 3.72 -12.12
N LEU A 328 10.26 4.97 -11.63
CA LEU A 328 9.09 5.84 -11.61
C LEU A 328 8.67 6.22 -13.03
N SER A 329 9.62 6.56 -13.91
CA SER A 329 9.34 6.78 -15.33
C SER A 329 8.65 5.57 -15.98
N GLU A 330 9.12 4.36 -15.71
CA GLU A 330 8.51 3.13 -16.25
C GLU A 330 7.06 2.94 -15.75
N VAL A 331 6.77 3.23 -14.48
CA VAL A 331 5.40 3.20 -13.93
C VAL A 331 4.49 4.24 -14.59
N LEU A 332 5.01 5.45 -14.86
CA LEU A 332 4.24 6.48 -15.56
C LEU A 332 3.89 6.02 -16.99
N GLU A 333 4.83 5.45 -17.73
CA GLU A 333 4.56 4.90 -19.05
C GLU A 333 3.60 3.70 -19.00
N ALA A 334 3.71 2.84 -17.99
CA ALA A 334 2.81 1.71 -17.79
C ALA A 334 1.35 2.14 -17.62
N SER A 335 1.09 3.32 -17.04
CA SER A 335 -0.27 3.86 -16.89
C SER A 335 -0.99 4.17 -18.19
N LYS A 336 -0.26 4.20 -19.31
CA LYS A 336 -0.79 4.44 -20.66
C LYS A 336 -1.09 3.14 -21.42
N VAL A 337 -0.70 2.00 -20.87
CA VAL A 337 -0.86 0.71 -21.51
C VAL A 337 -2.31 0.25 -21.36
N ASN A 338 -2.94 -0.06 -22.48
CA ASN A 338 -4.24 -0.73 -22.52
C ASN A 338 -4.02 -2.23 -22.76
N LEU A 339 -4.45 -3.07 -21.81
CA LEU A 339 -4.39 -4.52 -21.97
C LEU A 339 -5.57 -5.00 -22.82
N THR A 340 -5.28 -5.63 -23.95
CA THR A 340 -6.30 -6.22 -24.83
C THR A 340 -6.92 -7.47 -24.19
N GLU A 341 -8.08 -7.90 -24.68
CA GLU A 341 -8.74 -9.11 -24.19
C GLU A 341 -7.84 -10.34 -24.33
N ASP A 342 -7.11 -10.47 -25.44
CA ASP A 342 -6.16 -11.57 -25.66
C ASP A 342 -5.09 -11.64 -24.56
N ILE A 343 -4.53 -10.49 -24.15
CA ILE A 343 -3.57 -10.43 -23.04
C ILE A 343 -4.25 -10.90 -21.75
N LEU A 344 -5.48 -10.45 -21.49
CA LEU A 344 -6.20 -10.80 -20.27
C LEU A 344 -6.53 -12.29 -20.17
N VAL A 345 -6.86 -12.93 -21.29
CA VAL A 345 -7.04 -14.39 -21.34
C VAL A 345 -5.75 -15.10 -20.93
N GLU A 346 -4.61 -14.74 -21.53
CA GLU A 346 -3.31 -15.34 -21.18
C GLU A 346 -2.94 -15.11 -19.70
N LEU A 347 -3.18 -13.91 -19.17
CA LEU A 347 -2.95 -13.61 -17.76
C LEU A 347 -3.81 -14.48 -16.83
N ASN A 348 -5.06 -14.72 -17.21
CA ASN A 348 -5.99 -15.55 -16.44
C ASN A 348 -5.62 -17.04 -16.51
N GLU A 349 -5.12 -17.53 -17.65
CA GLU A 349 -4.60 -18.90 -17.77
C GLU A 349 -3.40 -19.14 -16.85
N VAL A 350 -2.48 -18.18 -16.80
CA VAL A 350 -1.34 -18.23 -15.86
C VAL A 350 -1.84 -18.20 -14.42
N HIS A 351 -2.84 -17.36 -14.10
CA HIS A 351 -3.38 -17.29 -12.74
C HIS A 351 -4.14 -18.56 -12.34
N ALA A 352 -4.84 -19.21 -13.27
CA ALA A 352 -5.51 -20.49 -13.03
C ALA A 352 -4.49 -21.61 -12.74
N THR A 353 -3.31 -21.55 -13.36
CA THR A 353 -2.22 -22.50 -13.11
C THR A 353 -1.47 -22.20 -11.81
N TYR A 354 -1.20 -20.92 -11.56
CA TYR A 354 -0.46 -20.43 -10.39
C TYR A 354 -1.36 -19.48 -9.59
N THR A 355 -2.36 -20.04 -8.91
CA THR A 355 -3.34 -19.26 -8.16
C THR A 355 -2.71 -18.72 -6.89
N ASN A 356 -2.65 -17.39 -6.76
CA ASN A 356 -2.20 -16.67 -5.57
C ASN A 356 -0.91 -17.24 -4.94
N PRO A 357 0.23 -17.35 -5.67
CA PRO A 357 1.45 -17.96 -5.15
C PRO A 357 2.13 -17.18 -4.00
N CYS A 358 1.72 -15.94 -3.74
CA CYS A 358 2.20 -15.12 -2.62
C CYS A 358 1.06 -14.25 -2.05
N PRO A 359 0.11 -14.87 -1.32
CA PRO A 359 -1.07 -14.18 -0.80
C PRO A 359 -0.71 -13.01 0.13
#